data_AF-A0A4Q9GYT3-F1
#
_entry.id   AF-A0A4Q9GYT3-F1
#
_cell.length_a   1.000
_cell.length_b   1.000
_cell.length_c   1.000
_cell.angle_alpha   90.00
_cell.angle_beta   90.00
_cell.angle_gamma   90.00
#
_symmetry.space_group_name_H-M   'P 1'
#
loop_
_entity.id
_entity.type
_entity.pdbx_description
1 polymer ?
#
loop_
_entity_poly.entity_id
_entity_poly.type
_entity_poly.pdbx_seq_one_letter_code
_entity_poly.pdbx_strand_id
1 'polypeptide(L)'
;MSIVVYWLCEGRPHVQPFDDAQLKEALAFAEARRKDRDAQGLAANAHVTISTELGHCVSKPGVSSELPADYSWSKQHRGGPPGPEGPKTLA
;
A
#
# COMPACT_ATOMS: atom_id res chain seq x y z
N MET A 1 9.49 8.06 -12.32
CA MET A 1 8.93 7.29 -11.19
C MET A 1 7.48 7.08 -11.55
N SER A 2 7.04 5.83 -11.57
CA SER A 2 5.82 5.42 -12.28
C SER A 2 4.93 4.58 -11.40
N ILE A 3 3.63 4.77 -11.55
CA ILE A 3 2.61 3.93 -10.96
C ILE A 3 1.92 3.20 -12.12
N VAL A 4 1.76 1.89 -12.01
CA VAL A 4 1.15 1.08 -13.06
C VAL A 4 0.15 0.13 -12.46
N VAL A 5 -1.08 0.15 -12.97
CA VAL A 5 -2.13 -0.81 -12.62
C VAL A 5 -2.22 -1.87 -13.71
N TYR A 6 -2.17 -3.14 -13.32
CA TYR A 6 -2.33 -4.29 -14.20
C TYR A 6 -3.56 -5.09 -13.81
N TRP A 7 -4.27 -5.65 -14.79
CA TRP A 7 -5.39 -6.57 -14.53
C TRP A 7 -5.60 -7.52 -15.70
N LEU A 8 -6.37 -8.58 -15.45
CA LEU A 8 -6.88 -9.48 -16.48
C LEU A 8 -8.37 -9.22 -16.69
N CYS A 9 -8.81 -9.11 -17.94
CA CYS A 9 -10.22 -9.09 -18.32
C CYS A 9 -10.42 -10.16 -19.40
N GLU A 10 -11.37 -11.10 -19.20
CA GLU A 10 -11.59 -12.23 -20.12
C GLU A 10 -10.30 -13.00 -20.48
N GLY A 11 -9.39 -13.15 -19.50
CA GLY A 11 -8.10 -13.82 -19.68
C GLY A 11 -7.04 -12.99 -20.44
N ARG A 12 -7.35 -11.76 -20.84
CA ARG A 12 -6.41 -10.86 -21.54
C ARG A 12 -5.79 -9.87 -20.57
N PRO A 13 -4.48 -9.60 -20.68
CA PRO A 13 -3.81 -8.62 -19.84
C PRO A 13 -4.09 -7.20 -20.30
N HIS A 14 -4.27 -6.31 -19.32
CA HIS A 14 -4.44 -4.88 -19.51
C HIS A 14 -3.52 -4.10 -18.55
N VAL A 15 -3.18 -2.89 -18.97
CA VAL A 15 -2.27 -2.00 -18.25
C VAL A 15 -2.75 -0.56 -18.33
N GLN A 16 -2.61 0.17 -17.22
CA GLN A 16 -2.82 1.61 -17.16
C GLN A 16 -1.68 2.27 -16.38
N PRO A 17 -0.83 3.08 -17.03
CA PRO A 17 0.17 3.89 -16.35
C PRO A 17 -0.45 5.16 -15.74
N PHE A 18 0.20 5.65 -14.69
CA PHE A 18 -0.09 6.88 -13.97
C PHE A 18 1.22 7.58 -13.58
N ASP A 19 1.19 8.90 -13.49
CA ASP A 19 2.31 9.69 -13.00
C ASP A 19 2.46 9.57 -11.47
N ASP A 20 3.64 9.94 -10.97
CA ASP A 20 3.99 9.87 -9.54
C ASP A 20 3.01 10.64 -8.64
N ALA A 21 2.54 11.80 -9.12
CA ALA A 21 1.59 12.66 -8.41
C ALA A 21 0.17 12.09 -8.37
N GLN A 22 -0.12 11.02 -9.13
CA GLN A 22 -1.46 10.48 -9.35
C GLN A 22 -1.73 9.20 -8.54
N LEU A 23 -1.05 9.02 -7.40
CA LEU A 23 -1.23 7.82 -6.57
C LEU A 23 -2.69 7.61 -6.14
N LYS A 24 -3.38 8.69 -5.77
CA LYS A 24 -4.78 8.61 -5.32
C LYS A 24 -5.69 8.14 -6.45
N GLU A 25 -5.49 8.66 -7.65
CA GLU A 25 -6.21 8.33 -8.86
C GLU A 25 -5.93 6.87 -9.27
N ALA A 26 -4.67 6.43 -9.22
CA ALA A 26 -4.29 5.06 -9.52
C ALA A 26 -4.95 4.06 -8.56
N LEU A 27 -5.00 4.37 -7.25
CA LEU A 27 -5.68 3.55 -6.25
C LEU A 27 -7.19 3.48 -6.49
N ALA A 28 -7.82 4.63 -6.76
CA ALA A 28 -9.25 4.68 -7.08
C ALA A 28 -9.58 3.89 -8.36
N PHE A 29 -8.73 4.00 -9.38
CA PHE A 29 -8.86 3.24 -10.62
C PHE A 29 -8.74 1.73 -10.39
N ALA A 30 -7.72 1.28 -9.66
CA ALA A 30 -7.55 -0.13 -9.32
C ALA A 30 -8.77 -0.68 -8.56
N GLU A 31 -9.31 0.10 -7.62
CA GLU A 31 -10.50 -0.29 -6.87
C GLU A 31 -11.76 -0.35 -7.76
N ALA A 32 -11.92 0.57 -8.70
CA ALA A 32 -12.99 0.50 -9.70
C ALA A 32 -12.87 -0.78 -10.54
N ARG A 33 -11.67 -1.13 -11.03
CA ARG A 33 -11.44 -2.38 -11.77
C ARG A 33 -11.80 -3.63 -10.97
N ARG A 34 -11.55 -3.67 -9.65
CA ARG A 34 -11.97 -4.79 -8.78
C ARG A 34 -13.48 -4.90 -8.63
N LYS A 35 -14.18 -3.77 -8.68
CA LYS A 35 -15.63 -3.69 -8.48
C LYS A 35 -16.43 -3.90 -9.75
N ASP A 36 -15.82 -3.69 -10.92
CA ASP A 36 -16.49 -3.91 -12.20
C ASP A 36 -17.12 -5.32 -12.26
N ARG A 37 -18.32 -5.34 -12.83
CA ARG A 37 -19.11 -6.54 -13.05
C ARG A 37 -19.44 -6.70 -14.53
N ASP A 38 -19.47 -7.93 -15.00
CA ASP A 38 -19.92 -8.26 -16.34
C ASP A 38 -21.46 -8.20 -16.44
N ALA A 39 -21.99 -8.53 -17.63
CA ALA A 39 -23.43 -8.54 -17.88
C ALA A 39 -24.19 -9.57 -17.01
N GLN A 40 -23.49 -10.53 -16.42
CA GLN A 40 -24.02 -11.58 -15.56
C GLN A 40 -23.86 -11.24 -14.07
N GLY A 41 -23.28 -10.08 -13.74
CA GLY A 41 -23.03 -9.66 -12.36
C GLY A 41 -21.84 -10.34 -11.69
N LEU A 42 -21.00 -11.07 -12.45
CA LEU A 42 -19.76 -11.67 -11.96
C LEU A 42 -18.62 -10.66 -12.07
N ALA A 43 -17.51 -10.92 -11.36
CA ALA A 43 -16.34 -10.05 -11.42
C ALA A 43 -15.78 -10.03 -12.85
N ALA A 44 -15.80 -8.86 -13.49
CA ALA A 44 -15.33 -8.70 -14.87
C ALA A 44 -13.79 -8.83 -14.97
N ASN A 45 -13.09 -8.41 -13.91
CA ASN A 45 -11.64 -8.38 -13.88
C ASN A 45 -11.08 -9.33 -12.81
N ALA A 46 -9.94 -9.94 -13.11
CA ALA A 46 -9.15 -10.77 -12.20
C ALA A 46 -7.74 -10.20 -12.02
N HIS A 47 -7.06 -10.59 -10.92
CA HIS A 47 -5.66 -10.24 -10.65
C HIS A 47 -5.33 -8.75 -10.77
N VAL A 48 -6.22 -7.87 -10.28
CA VAL A 48 -5.97 -6.43 -10.27
C VAL A 48 -4.86 -6.09 -9.29
N THR A 49 -3.69 -5.73 -9.82
CA THR A 49 -2.47 -5.41 -9.07
C THR A 49 -1.99 -4.00 -9.38
N ILE A 50 -1.32 -3.38 -8.42
CA ILE A 50 -0.73 -2.06 -8.58
C ILE A 50 0.76 -2.16 -8.25
N SER A 51 1.59 -1.70 -9.17
CA SER A 51 3.02 -1.48 -8.96
C SER A 51 3.25 0.01 -8.77
N THR A 52 3.95 0.39 -7.71
CA THR A 52 4.24 1.78 -7.36
C THR A 52 5.72 1.97 -7.16
N GLU A 53 6.33 2.81 -7.99
CA GLU A 53 7.68 3.32 -7.77
C GLU A 53 7.58 4.82 -7.55
N LEU A 54 7.59 5.26 -6.29
CA LEU A 54 7.31 6.66 -5.93
C LEU A 54 8.57 7.51 -5.72
N GLY A 55 8.51 8.74 -6.24
CA GLY A 55 9.38 9.89 -5.98
C GLY A 55 9.99 9.92 -4.59
N HIS A 56 9.08 9.96 -3.63
CA HIS A 56 9.31 10.28 -2.23
C HIS A 56 9.34 9.04 -1.33
N CYS A 57 9.83 7.90 -1.84
CA CYS A 57 9.92 6.68 -1.05
C CYS A 57 10.81 6.86 0.20
N VAL A 58 10.30 6.47 1.37
CA VAL A 58 10.97 6.58 2.67
C VAL A 58 12.25 5.74 2.81
N SER A 59 12.50 4.82 1.89
CA SER A 59 13.74 4.03 1.83
C SER A 59 14.87 4.70 1.05
N LYS A 60 14.63 5.86 0.42
CA LYS A 60 15.67 6.60 -0.28
C LYS A 60 16.60 7.34 0.70
N PRO A 61 17.92 7.34 0.47
CA PRO A 61 18.84 8.20 1.20
C PRO A 61 18.42 9.66 1.03
N GLY A 62 18.28 10.41 2.13
CA GLY A 62 17.90 11.83 2.10
C GLY A 62 16.48 12.15 2.60
N VAL A 63 15.71 11.17 3.06
CA VAL A 63 14.60 11.48 3.98
C VAL A 63 15.23 11.98 5.28
N SER A 64 14.84 13.20 5.67
CA SER A 64 15.42 13.87 6.84
C SER A 64 15.36 12.96 8.06
N SER A 65 16.52 12.73 8.67
CA SER A 65 16.62 12.14 10.01
C SER A 65 16.13 13.11 11.09
N GLU A 66 15.88 14.38 10.73
CA GLU A 66 15.37 15.39 11.64
C GLU A 66 13.86 15.21 11.80
N LEU A 67 13.49 14.71 12.98
CA LEU A 67 12.13 14.76 13.46
C LEU A 67 11.75 16.22 13.73
N PRO A 68 10.51 16.67 13.41
CA PRO A 68 10.03 17.97 13.87
C PRO A 68 10.21 18.14 15.38
N ALA A 69 10.50 19.36 15.85
CA ALA A 69 10.81 19.63 17.26
C ALA A 69 9.68 19.23 18.23
N ASP A 70 8.45 19.14 17.72
CA ASP A 70 7.22 18.78 18.42
C ASP A 70 6.78 17.32 18.18
N TYR A 71 7.52 16.56 17.37
CA TYR A 71 7.18 15.18 17.04
C TYR A 71 7.59 14.21 18.15
N SER A 72 6.66 13.94 19.07
CA SER A 72 6.81 12.92 20.12
C SER A 72 6.11 11.62 19.71
N TRP A 73 6.81 10.75 18.98
CA TRP A 73 6.34 9.38 18.80
C TRP A 73 6.97 8.48 19.87
N SER A 74 6.14 7.68 20.52
CA SER A 74 6.61 6.57 21.35
C SER A 74 5.82 5.33 20.98
N LYS A 75 6.51 4.20 20.78
CA LYS A 75 5.83 2.90 20.64
C LYS A 75 5.23 2.57 22.01
N GLN A 76 3.94 2.79 22.17
CA GLN A 76 3.24 2.36 23.38
C GLN A 76 3.24 0.83 23.43
N HIS A 77 4.15 0.27 24.22
CA HIS A 77 4.05 -1.13 24.62
C HIS A 77 2.83 -1.24 25.56
N ARG A 78 1.78 -1.94 25.12
CA ARG A 78 0.59 -2.19 25.95
C ARG A 78 0.90 -3.07 27.19
N GLY A 79 2.17 -3.46 27.39
CA GLY A 79 2.60 -4.40 28.43
C GLY A 79 3.69 -3.89 29.38
N GLY A 80 3.97 -2.57 29.42
CA GLY A 80 5.02 -2.02 30.29
C GLY A 80 6.43 -2.56 30.01
N PRO A 81 7.44 -2.17 30.80
CA PRO A 81 8.73 -2.85 30.80
C PRO A 81 8.53 -4.32 31.18
N PRO A 82 9.31 -5.27 30.62
CA PRO A 82 9.28 -6.64 31.10
C PRO A 82 9.60 -6.64 32.60
N GLY A 83 8.75 -7.32 33.39
CA GLY A 83 9.07 -7.59 34.80
C GLY A 83 10.33 -8.46 34.90
N PRO A 84 10.90 -8.61 36.12
CA PRO A 84 12.12 -9.39 36.35
C PRO A 84 12.02 -10.86 35.89
N GLU A 85 10.81 -11.34 35.62
CA GLU A 85 10.52 -12.72 35.21
C GLU A 85 10.63 -12.96 33.70
N GLY A 86 10.99 -11.94 32.91
CA GLY A 86 11.14 -12.05 31.47
C GLY A 86 9.81 -12.20 30.70
N PRO A 87 9.83 -12.25 29.37
CA PRO A 87 8.62 -12.38 28.55
C PRO A 87 7.99 -13.76 28.76
N LYS A 88 6.73 -13.77 29.22
CA LYS A 88 5.92 -15.00 29.25
C LYS A 88 5.56 -15.39 27.82
N THR A 89 6.30 -16.33 27.25
CA THR A 89 5.90 -17.01 26.02
C THR A 89 4.65 -17.84 26.31
N LEU A 90 3.60 -17.69 25.49
CA LEU A 90 2.40 -18.52 25.56
C LEU A 90 2.82 -19.99 25.37
N ALA A 91 2.57 -20.81 26.39
CA ALA A 91 2.67 -22.26 26.34
C ALA A 91 1.41 -22.87 25.71
#